data_AF-A0A9Q0CIH0-F1
#
_entry.id   AF-A0A9Q0CIH0-F1
#
_cell.length_a   1.000
_cell.length_b   1.000
_cell.length_c   1.000
_cell.angle_alpha   90.00
_cell.angle_beta   90.00
_cell.angle_gamma   90.00
#
_symmetry.space_group_name_H-M   'P 1'
#
loop_
_entity.id
_entity.type
_entity.pdbx_description
1 polymer ?
#
loop_
_entity_poly.entity_id
_entity_poly.type
_entity_poly.pdbx_seq_one_letter_code
_entity_poly.pdbx_strand_id
1 'polypeptide(L)'
;MSLACGIPLLECVYCLACARWAWKRCLHSGAHDSDTWGLASPEEFEPVPRMCRFIMANYETDISNPQFAPPGGYQMDLNNIITRKSYKDTKGRVTPYLIYLDHGHSDIVLALRGLNLAIEGEYAVLLDNRLGKRKFDGGYVHNGLLRAAGWVLDRECDILKELVEKYPSYNLTFAGHSLGSGVAAMLTMVVVLNRGKLGNVDRKWRS
;
A
#
# COMPACT_ATOMS: atom_id res chain seq x y z
N MET A 1 -52.06 -18.05 19.58
CA MET A 1 -51.51 -16.86 18.88
C MET A 1 -50.10 -17.21 18.48
N SER A 2 -49.89 -17.47 17.18
CA SER A 2 -48.82 -18.34 16.68
C SER A 2 -47.48 -17.59 16.53
N LEU A 3 -46.41 -18.15 17.12
CA LEU A 3 -45.01 -17.73 16.93
C LEU A 3 -44.57 -17.68 15.45
N ALA A 4 -45.32 -18.33 14.55
CA ALA A 4 -45.03 -18.42 13.13
C ALA A 4 -45.15 -17.08 12.36
N CYS A 5 -45.86 -16.07 12.88
CA CYS A 5 -45.95 -14.76 12.23
C CYS A 5 -44.80 -13.79 12.59
N GLY A 6 -44.02 -14.09 13.63
CA GLY A 6 -42.93 -13.21 14.09
C GLY A 6 -41.59 -13.45 13.36
N ILE A 7 -41.35 -14.69 12.93
CA ILE A 7 -40.10 -15.10 12.28
C ILE A 7 -39.88 -14.39 10.92
N PRO A 8 -40.88 -14.27 10.03
CA PRO A 8 -40.69 -13.57 8.74
C PRO A 8 -40.44 -12.07 8.92
N LEU A 9 -41.08 -11.43 9.91
CA LEU A 9 -40.87 -10.01 10.20
C LEU A 9 -39.46 -9.74 10.75
N LEU A 10 -38.95 -10.61 11.63
CA LEU A 10 -37.58 -10.54 12.14
C LEU A 10 -36.54 -10.70 11.01
N GLU A 11 -36.75 -11.65 10.10
CA GLU A 11 -35.91 -11.85 8.92
C GLU A 11 -35.93 -10.62 7.99
N CYS A 12 -37.11 -10.05 7.73
CA CYS A 12 -37.22 -8.83 6.91
C CYS A 12 -36.51 -7.64 7.55
N VAL A 13 -36.67 -7.42 8.87
CA VAL A 13 -35.98 -6.34 9.59
C VAL A 13 -34.46 -6.54 9.56
N TYR A 14 -34.00 -7.77 9.75
CA TYR A 14 -32.58 -8.10 9.66
C TYR A 14 -32.02 -7.85 8.24
N CYS A 15 -32.71 -8.32 7.20
CA CYS A 15 -32.34 -8.09 5.81
C CYS A 15 -32.31 -6.58 5.46
N LEU A 16 -33.30 -5.80 5.92
CA LEU A 16 -33.32 -4.35 5.73
C LEU A 16 -32.18 -3.65 6.47
N ALA A 17 -31.84 -4.10 7.69
CA ALA A 17 -30.69 -3.57 8.42
C ALA A 17 -29.36 -3.89 7.72
N CYS A 18 -29.18 -5.12 7.23
CA CYS A 18 -28.02 -5.52 6.44
C CYS A 18 -27.94 -4.73 5.12
N ALA A 19 -29.05 -4.56 4.41
CA ALA A 19 -29.12 -3.79 3.16
C ALA A 19 -28.79 -2.31 3.41
N ARG A 20 -29.32 -1.71 4.48
CA ARG A 20 -29.00 -0.33 4.88
C ARG A 20 -27.53 -0.18 5.29
N TRP A 21 -26.99 -1.17 6.01
CA TRP A 21 -25.58 -1.17 6.39
C TRP A 21 -24.68 -1.25 5.14
N ALA A 22 -24.98 -2.16 4.22
CA ALA A 22 -24.26 -2.31 2.96
C ALA A 22 -24.37 -1.03 2.11
N TRP A 23 -25.57 -0.47 1.98
CA TRP A 23 -25.84 0.80 1.30
C TRP A 23 -25.01 1.95 1.87
N LYS A 24 -25.01 2.11 3.20
CA LYS A 24 -24.17 3.12 3.87
C LYS A 24 -22.70 2.87 3.60
N ARG A 25 -22.22 1.63 3.67
CA ARG A 25 -20.81 1.28 3.46
C ARG A 25 -20.37 1.53 2.00
N CYS A 26 -21.23 1.23 1.04
CA CYS A 26 -20.97 1.40 -0.39
C CYS A 26 -21.06 2.85 -0.85
N LEU A 27 -21.86 3.68 -0.17
CA LEU A 27 -21.99 5.11 -0.47
C LEU A 27 -21.11 6.00 0.40
N HIS A 28 -20.50 5.47 1.46
CA HIS A 28 -19.53 6.20 2.26
C HIS A 28 -18.27 6.39 1.41
N SER A 29 -18.22 7.53 0.73
CA SER A 29 -17.02 8.01 0.04
C SER A 29 -16.13 8.69 1.07
N GLY A 30 -14.82 8.40 1.03
CA GLY A 30 -13.83 9.04 1.89
C GLY A 30 -13.79 10.57 1.79
N ALA A 31 -14.42 11.15 0.76
CA ALA A 31 -14.66 12.59 0.67
C ALA A 31 -15.34 13.15 1.93
N HIS A 32 -16.33 12.43 2.49
CA HIS A 32 -17.03 12.85 3.70
C HIS A 32 -16.13 12.89 4.94
N ASP A 33 -15.08 12.05 4.96
CA ASP A 33 -14.13 12.01 6.07
C ASP A 33 -13.15 13.21 6.02
N SER A 34 -13.01 13.83 4.85
CA SER A 34 -12.15 15.00 4.59
C SER A 34 -12.92 16.30 4.35
N ASP A 35 -14.24 16.33 4.52
CA ASP A 35 -15.09 17.51 4.27
C ASP A 35 -14.67 18.76 5.08
N THR A 36 -14.01 18.54 6.22
CA THR A 36 -13.52 19.60 7.12
C THR A 36 -12.04 19.91 6.95
N TRP A 37 -11.34 19.22 6.04
CA TRP A 37 -9.89 19.37 5.88
C TRP A 37 -9.59 20.56 4.98
N GLY A 38 -8.51 21.28 5.31
CA GLY A 38 -8.01 22.36 4.46
C GLY A 38 -7.47 21.83 3.12
N LEU A 39 -7.43 22.69 2.11
CA LEU A 39 -6.74 22.38 0.87
C LEU A 39 -5.23 22.24 1.13
N ALA A 40 -4.63 21.20 0.57
CA ALA A 40 -3.18 21.03 0.63
C ALA A 40 -2.48 22.14 -0.16
N SER A 41 -1.43 22.72 0.44
CA SER A 41 -0.53 23.63 -0.26
C SER A 41 0.23 22.90 -1.38
N PRO A 42 0.75 23.63 -2.39
CA PRO A 42 1.59 23.04 -3.43
C PRO A 42 2.77 22.25 -2.86
N GLU A 43 3.39 22.73 -1.79
CA GLU A 43 4.54 22.11 -1.13
C GLU A 43 4.17 20.80 -0.42
N GLU A 44 2.99 20.75 0.22
CA GLU A 44 2.48 19.52 0.85
C GLU A 44 2.06 18.47 -0.19
N PHE A 45 1.57 18.91 -1.34
CA PHE A 45 1.10 18.01 -2.40
C PHE A 45 2.21 17.57 -3.36
N GLU A 46 3.33 18.30 -3.44
CA GLU A 46 4.46 18.02 -4.34
C GLU A 46 4.92 16.54 -4.34
N PRO A 47 5.03 15.84 -3.20
CA PRO A 47 5.45 14.45 -3.19
C PRO A 47 4.48 13.51 -3.91
N VAL A 48 3.19 13.84 -3.99
CA VAL A 48 2.15 12.93 -4.49
C VAL A 48 2.34 12.61 -5.98
N PRO A 49 2.41 13.60 -6.91
CA PRO A 49 2.71 13.33 -8.31
C PRO A 49 4.04 12.57 -8.51
N ARG A 50 5.06 12.85 -7.69
CA ARG A 50 6.35 12.16 -7.76
C ARG A 50 6.22 10.67 -7.43
N MET A 51 5.57 10.34 -6.31
CA MET A 51 5.32 8.95 -5.92
C MET A 51 4.46 8.22 -6.96
N CYS A 52 3.46 8.90 -7.53
CA CYS A 52 2.65 8.35 -8.62
C CYS A 52 3.51 7.97 -9.82
N ARG A 53 4.48 8.80 -10.24
CA ARG A 53 5.39 8.46 -11.34
C ARG A 53 6.22 7.22 -11.03
N PHE A 54 6.77 7.09 -9.83
CA PHE A 54 7.55 5.91 -9.43
C PHE A 54 6.69 4.64 -9.44
N ILE A 55 5.46 4.72 -8.92
CA ILE A 55 4.53 3.58 -8.94
C ILE A 55 4.14 3.22 -10.39
N MET A 56 3.85 4.22 -11.23
CA MET A 56 3.47 4.03 -12.63
C MET A 56 4.61 3.47 -13.48
N ALA A 57 5.86 3.90 -13.26
CA ALA A 57 7.02 3.32 -13.93
C ALA A 57 7.10 1.80 -13.71
N ASN A 58 6.62 1.32 -12.57
CA ASN A 58 6.59 -0.11 -12.31
C ASN A 58 5.57 -0.89 -13.15
N TYR A 59 4.64 -0.21 -13.82
CA TYR A 59 3.71 -0.81 -14.79
C TYR A 59 4.35 -1.08 -16.15
N GLU A 60 5.46 -0.41 -16.49
CA GLU A 60 6.13 -0.55 -17.78
C GLU A 60 6.78 -1.92 -17.95
N THR A 61 6.66 -2.56 -19.11
CA THR A 61 7.41 -3.79 -19.37
C THR A 61 8.92 -3.51 -19.37
N ASP A 62 9.32 -2.40 -20.02
CA ASP A 62 10.68 -1.90 -20.07
C ASP A 62 10.67 -0.41 -19.69
N ILE A 63 11.30 -0.06 -18.57
CA ILE A 63 11.35 1.33 -18.08
C ILE A 63 12.26 2.19 -18.96
N SER A 64 13.25 1.58 -19.64
CA SER A 64 14.14 2.32 -20.54
C SER A 64 13.46 2.77 -21.83
N ASN A 65 12.37 2.09 -22.21
CA ASN A 65 11.53 2.43 -23.34
C ASN A 65 10.04 2.42 -22.94
N PRO A 66 9.60 3.43 -22.18
CA PRO A 66 8.28 3.43 -21.56
C PRO A 66 7.16 3.64 -22.61
N GLN A 67 6.09 2.87 -22.50
CA GLN A 67 4.93 2.93 -23.41
C GLN A 67 3.81 3.83 -22.90
N PHE A 68 3.68 3.96 -21.58
CA PHE A 68 2.56 4.63 -20.91
C PHE A 68 3.02 5.83 -20.06
N ALA A 69 4.21 6.35 -20.35
CA ALA A 69 4.76 7.50 -19.67
C ALA A 69 3.82 8.72 -19.77
N PRO A 70 3.61 9.46 -18.67
CA PRO A 70 2.86 10.71 -18.72
C PRO A 70 3.65 11.77 -19.53
N PRO A 71 3.00 12.90 -19.91
CA PRO A 71 3.72 14.03 -20.51
C PRO A 71 4.93 14.44 -19.65
N GLY A 72 6.11 14.51 -20.27
CA GLY A 72 7.37 14.79 -19.57
C GLY A 72 8.05 13.56 -18.93
N GLY A 73 7.53 12.35 -19.16
CA GLY A 73 8.12 11.11 -18.69
C GLY A 73 7.93 10.84 -17.19
N TYR A 74 8.53 9.76 -16.71
CA TYR A 74 8.53 9.44 -15.27
C TYR A 74 9.46 10.31 -14.44
N GLN A 75 10.34 11.10 -15.08
CA GLN A 75 11.32 11.96 -14.40
C GLN A 75 12.21 11.17 -13.41
N MET A 76 12.59 9.96 -13.81
CA MET A 76 13.43 9.05 -13.05
C MET A 76 14.78 8.88 -13.72
N ASP A 77 15.85 8.80 -12.93
CA ASP A 77 17.15 8.33 -13.38
C ASP A 77 17.24 6.81 -13.17
N LEU A 78 17.40 6.05 -14.24
CA LEU A 78 17.40 4.58 -14.17
C LEU A 78 18.58 4.03 -13.36
N ASN A 79 19.68 4.79 -13.23
CA ASN A 79 20.82 4.40 -12.41
C ASN A 79 20.51 4.40 -10.91
N ASN A 80 19.46 5.11 -10.50
CA ASN A 80 19.02 5.21 -9.11
C ASN A 80 17.99 4.12 -8.75
N ILE A 81 17.64 3.22 -9.67
CA ILE A 81 16.81 2.05 -9.37
C ILE A 81 17.71 0.98 -8.73
N ILE A 82 17.55 0.78 -7.42
CA ILE A 82 18.32 -0.21 -6.67
C ILE A 82 17.82 -1.63 -6.97
N THR A 83 16.50 -1.80 -6.99
CA THR A 83 15.90 -3.08 -7.38
C THR A 83 14.54 -2.88 -8.00
N ARG A 84 14.17 -3.83 -8.86
CA ARG A 84 12.84 -3.95 -9.43
C ARG A 84 12.43 -5.41 -9.39
N LYS A 85 11.28 -5.71 -8.79
CA LYS A 85 10.74 -7.06 -8.66
C LYS A 85 9.48 -7.20 -9.49
N SER A 86 9.54 -8.09 -10.46
CA SER A 86 8.42 -8.49 -11.30
C SER A 86 7.60 -9.62 -10.65
N TYR A 87 6.51 -10.02 -11.30
CA TYR A 87 5.72 -11.19 -10.90
C TYR A 87 6.53 -12.48 -10.78
N LYS A 88 7.57 -12.65 -11.62
CA LYS A 88 8.45 -13.82 -11.57
C LYS A 88 9.26 -13.85 -10.27
N ASP A 89 9.63 -12.67 -9.77
CA ASP A 89 10.44 -12.51 -8.57
C ASP A 89 9.59 -12.65 -7.29
N THR A 90 8.38 -12.05 -7.29
CA THR A 90 7.49 -12.06 -6.12
C THR A 90 6.74 -13.37 -5.94
N LYS A 91 6.63 -14.19 -7.00
CA LYS A 91 5.95 -15.50 -7.02
C LYS A 91 4.51 -15.42 -6.46
N GLY A 92 3.81 -14.32 -6.74
CA GLY A 92 2.42 -14.09 -6.30
C GLY A 92 2.24 -13.80 -4.81
N ARG A 93 3.32 -13.56 -4.06
CA ARG A 93 3.23 -13.25 -2.61
C ARG A 93 2.96 -11.79 -2.31
N VAL A 94 3.35 -10.92 -3.24
CA VAL A 94 3.14 -9.48 -3.21
C VAL A 94 3.07 -8.95 -4.64
N THR A 95 2.44 -7.80 -4.83
CA THR A 95 2.46 -7.09 -6.11
C THR A 95 3.89 -6.66 -6.47
N PRO A 96 4.19 -6.47 -7.77
CA PRO A 96 5.49 -5.95 -8.20
C PRO A 96 5.84 -4.63 -7.48
N TYR A 97 7.12 -4.43 -7.20
CA TYR A 97 7.61 -3.21 -6.57
C TYR A 97 8.99 -2.82 -7.10
N LEU A 98 9.39 -1.58 -6.84
CA LEU A 98 10.74 -1.10 -7.06
C LEU A 98 11.25 -0.37 -5.83
N ILE A 99 12.57 -0.40 -5.63
CA ILE A 99 13.27 0.44 -4.67
C ILE A 99 14.07 1.47 -5.46
N TYR A 100 13.78 2.75 -5.24
CA TYR A 100 14.37 3.89 -5.93
C TYR A 100 15.05 4.82 -4.94
N LEU A 101 16.23 5.31 -5.31
CA LEU A 101 16.99 6.27 -4.52
C LEU A 101 16.81 7.68 -5.08
N ASP A 102 15.94 8.46 -4.47
CA ASP A 102 15.64 9.82 -4.90
C ASP A 102 16.59 10.81 -4.24
N HIS A 103 17.76 10.97 -4.86
CA HIS A 103 18.78 11.92 -4.39
C HIS A 103 18.30 13.37 -4.35
N GLY A 104 17.41 13.77 -5.27
CA GLY A 104 16.88 15.13 -5.34
C GLY A 104 16.06 15.52 -4.12
N HIS A 105 15.43 14.54 -3.47
CA HIS A 105 14.55 14.76 -2.32
C HIS A 105 15.07 14.13 -1.02
N SER A 106 16.27 13.53 -1.06
CA SER A 106 16.82 12.76 0.05
C SER A 106 15.82 11.70 0.55
N ASP A 107 15.41 10.80 -0.35
CA ASP A 107 14.36 9.81 -0.08
C ASP A 107 14.74 8.43 -0.65
N ILE A 108 14.47 7.39 0.12
CA ILE A 108 14.56 5.99 -0.28
C ILE A 108 13.12 5.51 -0.44
N VAL A 109 12.70 5.28 -1.68
CA VAL A 109 11.30 4.98 -1.98
C VAL A 109 11.13 3.53 -2.36
N LEU A 110 10.28 2.81 -1.63
CA LEU A 110 9.76 1.50 -2.04
C LEU A 110 8.35 1.70 -2.59
N ALA A 111 8.24 1.63 -3.92
CA ALA A 111 7.01 1.89 -4.68
C ALA A 111 6.35 0.58 -5.13
N LEU A 112 5.17 0.29 -4.58
CA LEU A 112 4.38 -0.91 -4.85
C LEU A 112 3.30 -0.66 -5.91
N ARG A 113 3.29 -1.51 -6.93
CA ARG A 113 2.25 -1.56 -7.96
C ARG A 113 0.92 -2.01 -7.35
N GLY A 114 -0.21 -1.57 -7.93
CA GLY A 114 -1.51 -2.20 -7.70
C GLY A 114 -1.65 -3.54 -8.41
N LEU A 115 -2.73 -4.25 -8.10
CA LEU A 115 -3.01 -5.52 -8.77
C LEU A 115 -3.30 -5.33 -10.27
N ASN A 116 -2.89 -6.32 -11.04
CA ASN A 116 -3.34 -6.64 -12.37
C ASN A 116 -4.49 -7.66 -12.30
N LEU A 117 -5.71 -7.20 -12.60
CA LEU A 117 -6.93 -8.02 -12.58
C LEU A 117 -6.87 -9.24 -13.51
N ALA A 118 -5.96 -9.26 -14.49
CA ALA A 118 -5.74 -10.39 -15.38
C ALA A 118 -4.90 -11.53 -14.76
N ILE A 119 -4.37 -11.36 -13.54
CA ILE A 119 -3.50 -12.34 -12.87
C ILE A 119 -4.24 -12.89 -11.64
N GLU A 120 -4.75 -14.13 -11.76
CA GLU A 120 -5.48 -14.81 -10.68
C GLU A 120 -4.70 -14.87 -9.35
N GLY A 121 -3.37 -14.98 -9.40
CA GLY A 121 -2.50 -15.02 -8.23
C GLY A 121 -2.56 -13.78 -7.34
N GLU A 122 -2.95 -12.61 -7.85
CA GLU A 122 -3.08 -11.40 -7.03
C GLU A 122 -4.39 -11.33 -6.25
N TYR A 123 -5.42 -12.06 -6.69
CA TYR A 123 -6.58 -12.29 -5.85
C TYR A 123 -6.19 -13.09 -4.61
N ALA A 124 -5.14 -13.90 -4.63
CA ALA A 124 -4.74 -14.67 -3.44
C ALA A 124 -4.35 -13.75 -2.26
N VAL A 125 -3.71 -12.60 -2.51
CA VAL A 125 -3.39 -11.64 -1.44
C VAL A 125 -4.65 -10.97 -0.91
N LEU A 126 -5.59 -10.61 -1.77
CA LEU A 126 -6.88 -10.02 -1.38
C LEU A 126 -7.83 -11.02 -0.71
N LEU A 127 -7.84 -12.27 -1.18
CA LEU A 127 -8.74 -13.32 -0.73
C LEU A 127 -8.17 -14.12 0.45
N ASP A 128 -6.87 -13.98 0.76
CA ASP A 128 -6.27 -14.45 2.02
C ASP A 128 -6.70 -13.52 3.18
N ASN A 129 -8.00 -13.49 3.42
CA ASN A 129 -8.62 -12.76 4.51
C ASN A 129 -9.19 -13.75 5.54
N ARG A 130 -8.46 -14.85 5.85
CA ARG A 130 -8.86 -15.86 6.86
C ARG A 130 -9.56 -15.16 8.04
N LEU A 131 -10.88 -15.22 8.03
CA LEU A 131 -11.85 -14.36 8.73
C LEU A 131 -11.23 -13.45 9.81
N GLY A 132 -10.71 -12.29 9.38
CA GLY A 132 -10.56 -11.08 10.18
C GLY A 132 -9.80 -11.13 11.51
N LYS A 133 -8.94 -12.13 11.79
CA LYS A 133 -8.36 -12.27 13.13
C LYS A 133 -6.86 -12.56 13.16
N ARG A 134 -6.04 -11.71 12.54
CA ARG A 134 -4.66 -11.54 13.02
C ARG A 134 -4.59 -10.28 13.87
N LYS A 135 -4.48 -10.49 15.19
CA LYS A 135 -4.17 -9.40 16.11
C LYS A 135 -2.77 -8.89 15.78
N PHE A 136 -2.67 -7.60 15.48
CA PHE A 136 -1.41 -6.93 15.25
C PHE A 136 -1.48 -5.57 15.96
N ASP A 137 -0.59 -5.36 16.92
CA ASP A 137 -0.54 -4.16 17.76
C ASP A 137 -1.91 -3.77 18.38
N GLY A 138 -2.61 -4.76 18.95
CA GLY A 138 -3.92 -4.56 19.57
C GLY A 138 -5.10 -4.41 18.60
N GLY A 139 -4.86 -4.25 17.29
CA GLY A 139 -5.88 -4.15 16.25
C GLY A 139 -6.02 -5.41 15.39
N TYR A 140 -6.99 -5.40 14.47
CA TYR A 140 -7.20 -6.46 13.48
C TYR A 140 -6.75 -5.99 12.10
N VAL A 141 -5.93 -6.80 11.42
CA VAL A 141 -5.40 -6.49 10.09
C VAL A 141 -5.72 -7.57 9.08
N HIS A 142 -5.74 -7.19 7.79
CA HIS A 142 -5.93 -8.12 6.69
C HIS A 142 -4.72 -9.08 6.59
N ASN A 143 -4.96 -10.39 6.67
CA ASN A 143 -3.90 -11.39 6.74
C ASN A 143 -2.98 -11.37 5.49
N GLY A 144 -3.56 -11.32 4.29
CA GLY A 144 -2.81 -11.21 3.05
C GLY A 144 -1.90 -9.98 2.97
N LEU A 145 -2.39 -8.79 3.37
CA LEU A 145 -1.57 -7.57 3.42
C LEU A 145 -0.42 -7.70 4.41
N LEU A 146 -0.67 -8.26 5.61
CA LEU A 146 0.37 -8.48 6.62
C LEU A 146 1.42 -9.49 6.15
N ARG A 147 1.01 -10.56 5.47
CA ARG A 147 1.94 -11.54 4.89
C ARG A 147 2.75 -10.94 3.74
N ALA A 148 2.14 -10.16 2.86
CA ALA A 148 2.82 -9.47 1.78
C ALA A 148 3.85 -8.46 2.32
N ALA A 149 3.46 -7.64 3.29
CA ALA A 149 4.34 -6.70 3.97
C ALA A 149 5.52 -7.41 4.67
N GLY A 150 5.25 -8.46 5.45
CA GLY A 150 6.29 -9.25 6.08
C GLY A 150 7.25 -9.88 5.06
N TRP A 151 6.73 -10.38 3.94
CA TRP A 151 7.54 -10.94 2.87
C TRP A 151 8.48 -9.91 2.22
N VAL A 152 7.98 -8.70 1.95
CA VAL A 152 8.81 -7.61 1.40
C VAL A 152 9.89 -7.23 2.40
N LEU A 153 9.53 -7.04 3.67
CA LEU A 153 10.51 -6.71 4.70
C LEU A 153 11.58 -7.80 4.81
N ASP A 154 11.21 -9.07 4.89
CA ASP A 154 12.17 -10.18 5.01
C ASP A 154 13.10 -10.29 3.79
N ARG A 155 12.62 -9.88 2.60
CA ARG A 155 13.41 -9.96 1.35
C ARG A 155 14.34 -8.78 1.14
N GLU A 156 13.89 -7.59 1.52
CA GLU A 156 14.60 -6.35 1.24
C GLU A 156 15.26 -5.76 2.50
N CYS A 157 15.17 -6.42 3.67
CA CYS A 157 15.67 -5.92 4.94
C CYS A 157 17.13 -5.47 4.85
N ASP A 158 17.99 -6.32 4.29
CA ASP A 158 19.43 -6.06 4.22
C ASP A 158 19.74 -4.87 3.31
N ILE A 159 19.08 -4.81 2.14
CA ILE A 159 19.22 -3.69 1.19
C ILE A 159 18.71 -2.39 1.80
N LEU A 160 17.52 -2.41 2.41
CA LEU A 160 16.94 -1.24 3.06
C LEU A 160 17.81 -0.76 4.22
N LYS A 161 18.35 -1.68 5.02
CA LYS A 161 19.28 -1.35 6.11
C LYS A 161 20.56 -0.71 5.58
N GLU A 162 21.18 -1.30 4.56
CA GLU A 162 22.38 -0.74 3.93
C GLU A 162 22.12 0.67 3.38
N LEU A 163 20.99 0.89 2.70
CA LEU A 163 20.63 2.20 2.17
C LEU A 163 20.40 3.23 3.28
N VAL A 164 19.69 2.86 4.34
CA VAL A 164 19.45 3.74 5.50
C VAL A 164 20.76 4.10 6.21
N GLU A 165 21.67 3.13 6.38
CA GLU A 165 22.98 3.36 6.98
C GLU A 165 23.88 4.22 6.09
N LYS A 166 23.83 4.02 4.77
CA LYS A 166 24.60 4.78 3.78
C LYS A 166 24.07 6.21 3.59
N TYR A 167 22.77 6.41 3.73
CA TYR A 167 22.09 7.70 3.53
C TYR A 167 21.26 8.07 4.78
N PRO A 168 21.89 8.37 5.93
CA PRO A 168 21.19 8.57 7.20
C PRO A 168 20.33 9.84 7.25
N SER A 169 20.54 10.78 6.32
CA SER A 169 19.70 11.97 6.17
C SER A 169 18.46 11.74 5.31
N TYR A 170 18.32 10.56 4.69
CA TYR A 170 17.23 10.28 3.77
C TYR A 170 16.00 9.78 4.52
N ASN A 171 14.81 10.11 4.00
CA ASN A 171 13.59 9.49 4.45
C ASN A 171 13.47 8.07 3.87
N LEU A 172 12.73 7.20 4.55
CA LEU A 172 12.32 5.89 4.02
C LEU A 172 10.82 5.93 3.76
N THR A 173 10.44 6.01 2.50
CA THR A 173 9.05 6.21 2.06
C THR A 173 8.50 4.93 1.42
N PHE A 174 7.37 4.46 1.93
CA PHE A 174 6.60 3.38 1.34
C PHE A 174 5.40 3.97 0.60
N ALA A 175 5.33 3.76 -0.71
CA ALA A 175 4.25 4.27 -1.54
C ALA A 175 3.61 3.12 -2.34
N GLY A 176 2.32 3.23 -2.65
CA GLY A 176 1.70 2.25 -3.53
C GLY A 176 0.36 2.70 -4.09
N HIS A 177 -0.10 1.99 -5.11
CA HIS A 177 -1.42 2.19 -5.75
C HIS A 177 -2.34 0.99 -5.50
N SER A 178 -3.63 1.20 -5.26
CA SER A 178 -4.64 0.15 -5.07
C SER A 178 -4.20 -0.88 -4.01
N LEU A 179 -4.12 -2.18 -4.32
CA LEU A 179 -3.58 -3.22 -3.43
C LEU A 179 -2.18 -2.87 -2.90
N GLY A 180 -1.33 -2.26 -3.73
CA GLY A 180 0.00 -1.80 -3.34
C GLY A 180 -0.04 -0.75 -2.23
N SER A 181 -1.06 0.13 -2.19
CA SER A 181 -1.25 1.10 -1.10
C SER A 181 -1.53 0.39 0.23
N GLY A 182 -2.36 -0.65 0.20
CA GLY A 182 -2.66 -1.47 1.38
C GLY A 182 -1.42 -2.20 1.91
N VAL A 183 -0.59 -2.74 1.01
CA VAL A 183 0.68 -3.35 1.37
C VAL A 183 1.67 -2.31 1.91
N ALA A 184 1.79 -1.14 1.28
CA ALA A 184 2.68 -0.05 1.72
C ALA A 184 2.34 0.44 3.13
N ALA A 185 1.05 0.67 3.40
CA ALA A 185 0.57 1.06 4.73
C ALA A 185 0.89 -0.03 5.78
N MET A 186 0.65 -1.30 5.46
CA MET A 186 0.96 -2.41 6.36
C MET A 186 2.47 -2.58 6.57
N LEU A 187 3.28 -2.44 5.51
CA LEU A 187 4.73 -2.50 5.57
C LEU A 187 5.30 -1.40 6.47
N THR A 188 4.75 -0.18 6.37
CA THR A 188 5.11 0.93 7.26
C THR A 188 4.90 0.57 8.72
N MET A 189 3.73 -0.02 9.06
CA MET A 189 3.45 -0.47 10.43
C MET A 189 4.39 -1.57 10.89
N VAL A 190 4.65 -2.58 10.05
CA VAL A 190 5.58 -3.67 10.36
C VAL A 190 6.99 -3.13 10.60
N VAL A 191 7.48 -2.23 9.76
CA VAL A 191 8.79 -1.57 9.91
C VAL A 191 8.87 -0.77 11.19
N VAL A 192 7.86 0.05 11.49
CA VAL A 192 7.83 0.88 12.71
C VAL A 192 7.82 0.03 13.98
N LEU A 193 7.19 -1.14 13.96
CA LEU A 193 7.19 -2.07 15.09
C LEU A 193 8.45 -2.94 15.16
N ASN A 194 9.24 -3.01 14.08
CA ASN A 194 10.46 -3.80 13.98
C ASN A 194 11.69 -2.92 13.68
N ARG A 195 11.74 -1.68 14.18
CA ARG A 195 12.82 -0.70 13.88
C ARG A 195 14.23 -1.27 14.05
N GLY A 196 14.44 -2.11 15.06
CA GLY A 196 15.73 -2.76 15.30
C GLY A 196 16.26 -3.59 14.11
N LYS A 197 15.38 -4.01 13.17
CA LYS A 197 15.79 -4.73 11.96
C LYS A 197 16.41 -3.83 10.88
N LEU A 198 16.06 -2.55 10.82
CA LEU A 198 16.48 -1.63 9.74
C LEU A 198 17.53 -0.60 10.19
N GLY A 199 18.13 -0.77 11.37
CA GLY A 199 18.89 0.30 12.01
C GLY A 199 17.96 1.32 12.66
N ASN A 200 18.45 2.14 13.60
CA ASN A 200 17.64 3.10 14.36
C ASN A 200 17.09 4.23 13.44
N VAL A 201 16.03 3.96 12.68
CA VAL A 201 15.28 4.97 11.91
C VAL A 201 14.45 5.81 12.89
N ASP A 202 14.85 7.07 13.07
CA ASP A 202 14.10 8.02 13.88
C ASP A 202 12.77 8.41 13.22
N ARG A 203 11.71 8.49 14.01
CA ARG A 203 10.41 8.99 13.55
C ARG A 203 10.45 10.51 13.56
N LYS A 204 10.80 11.13 12.44
CA LYS A 204 10.63 12.57 12.27
C LYS A 204 9.22 12.86 11.76
N TRP A 205 8.37 13.40 12.63
CA TRP A 205 7.15 14.06 12.19
C TRP A 205 7.56 15.41 11.59
N ARG A 206 7.19 15.68 10.34
CA ARG A 206 7.22 17.05 9.81
C ARG A 206 6.07 17.77 10.52
N SER A 207 6.42 18.63 11.48
CA SER A 207 5.51 19.56 12.16
C SER A 207 5.13 20.72 11.26
#